data_AF-A0A8S4RVV6-F1
#
_entry.id   AF-A0A8S4RVV6-F1
#
_cell.length_a   1.000
_cell.length_b   1.000
_cell.length_c   1.000
_cell.angle_alpha   90.00
_cell.angle_beta   90.00
_cell.angle_gamma   90.00
#
_symmetry.space_group_name_H-M   'P 1'
#
loop_
_entity.id
_entity.type
_entity.pdbx_description
1 polymer ?
#
loop_
_entity_poly.entity_id
_entity_poly.type
_entity_poly.pdbx_seq_one_letter_code
_entity_poly.pdbx_strand_id
1 'polypeptide(L)'
;YLRYLCELDWIHPEDKGRQFVLAYSLADGTIKIGEIPRRNSGIREGKFLKSMRLQTPESDPNFPTYYTPDRFYIGGIVPVFKHRFKIVGCDLFVYRYMTANPDKFPQEVIDNVRNYHMREGNLKDELQEEFREEQAAETRAQLAKIGQAAVAEPNAMERCLAALDVVEGSAAPPRPSSPPATTDRISYDESLRIARLSNPTCDNVVPLKGILKSSTAQDDHQKVVCFSGPKVEERRETSMPASYPPGHQPHYVEDDDFCQRYKDAGAEERAGRRARDECAYEIVPGKQLQNVTGDELQEKPNLPGYLGTYGADCKK
;
A
#
# COMPACT_ATOMS: atom_id res chain seq x y z
N TYR A 1 -15.66 -12.99 -10.41
CA TYR A 1 -16.32 -12.34 -11.56
C TYR A 1 -15.25 -11.76 -12.45
N LEU A 2 -15.32 -11.99 -13.76
CA LEU A 2 -14.49 -11.25 -14.71
C LEU A 2 -15.16 -9.91 -14.98
N ARG A 3 -14.44 -8.79 -14.80
CA ARG A 3 -14.99 -7.43 -14.93
C ARG A 3 -14.36 -6.71 -16.11
N TYR A 4 -15.21 -6.16 -16.95
CA TYR A 4 -14.84 -5.45 -18.17
C TYR A 4 -15.45 -4.05 -18.15
N LEU A 5 -14.64 -3.08 -18.55
CA LEU A 5 -15.08 -1.72 -18.79
C LEU A 5 -15.66 -1.64 -20.21
N CYS A 6 -16.89 -1.17 -20.31
CA CYS A 6 -17.62 -1.07 -21.56
C CYS A 6 -18.13 0.36 -21.78
N GLU A 7 -18.19 0.78 -23.02
CA GLU A 7 -18.87 1.99 -23.46
C GLU A 7 -20.05 1.61 -24.34
N LEU A 8 -21.15 2.34 -24.20
CA LEU A 8 -22.32 2.16 -25.05
C LEU A 8 -22.07 2.84 -26.41
N ASP A 9 -22.23 2.07 -27.49
CA ASP A 9 -22.24 2.61 -28.84
C ASP A 9 -23.58 3.34 -29.04
N TRP A 10 -23.52 4.67 -28.97
CA TRP A 10 -24.67 5.54 -28.80
C TRP A 10 -25.31 5.89 -30.15
N ILE A 11 -26.64 5.77 -30.20
CA ILE A 11 -27.45 6.29 -31.31
C ILE A 11 -27.96 7.69 -30.95
N HIS A 12 -28.23 7.92 -29.66
CA HIS A 12 -28.69 9.19 -29.13
C HIS A 12 -27.52 9.95 -28.48
N PRO A 13 -27.45 11.28 -28.65
CA PRO A 13 -26.35 12.08 -28.11
C PRO A 13 -26.27 12.07 -26.58
N GLU A 14 -27.39 11.82 -25.89
CA GLU A 14 -27.48 11.73 -24.43
C GLU A 14 -26.72 10.52 -23.86
N ASP A 15 -26.58 9.45 -24.66
CA ASP A 15 -25.90 8.23 -24.25
C ASP A 15 -24.37 8.32 -24.43
N LYS A 16 -23.89 9.41 -25.02
CA LYS A 16 -22.47 9.60 -25.33
C LYS A 16 -21.63 9.70 -24.07
N GLY A 17 -20.62 8.84 -23.97
CA GLY A 17 -19.67 8.84 -22.86
C GLY A 17 -20.21 8.21 -21.57
N ARG A 18 -21.32 7.46 -21.66
CA ARG A 18 -21.77 6.58 -20.58
C ARG A 18 -20.88 5.34 -20.51
N GLN A 19 -20.35 5.08 -19.33
CA GLN A 19 -19.48 3.93 -19.06
C GLN A 19 -20.20 2.90 -18.20
N PHE A 20 -19.96 1.64 -18.52
CA PHE A 20 -20.60 0.49 -17.91
C PHE A 20 -19.56 -0.52 -17.47
N VAL A 21 -19.86 -1.25 -16.40
CA VAL A 21 -19.10 -2.43 -15.98
C VAL A 21 -19.90 -3.66 -16.34
N LEU A 22 -19.37 -4.45 -17.27
CA LEU A 22 -19.86 -5.78 -17.59
C LEU A 22 -19.13 -6.76 -16.67
N ALA A 23 -19.89 -7.51 -15.86
CA ALA A 23 -19.34 -8.53 -14.98
C ALA A 23 -19.89 -9.92 -15.35
N TYR A 24 -18.98 -10.82 -15.68
CA TYR A 24 -19.26 -12.23 -16.01
C TYR A 24 -19.04 -13.12 -14.79
N SER A 25 -20.04 -13.93 -14.44
CA SER A 25 -19.98 -14.95 -13.39
C SER A 25 -19.33 -16.22 -13.94
N LEU A 26 -18.19 -16.62 -13.38
CA LEU A 26 -17.52 -17.88 -13.73
C LEU A 26 -18.28 -19.11 -13.20
N ALA A 27 -19.11 -18.94 -12.16
CA ALA A 27 -19.87 -20.04 -11.56
C ALA A 27 -21.10 -20.41 -12.39
N ASP A 28 -21.89 -19.39 -12.77
CA ASP A 28 -23.20 -19.60 -13.41
C ASP A 28 -23.18 -19.31 -14.93
N GLY A 29 -22.13 -18.69 -15.44
CA GLY A 29 -22.06 -18.18 -16.81
C GLY A 29 -23.05 -17.04 -17.09
N THR A 30 -23.42 -16.28 -16.06
CA THR A 30 -24.32 -15.13 -16.17
C THR A 30 -23.55 -13.82 -16.36
N ILE A 31 -24.18 -12.87 -17.05
CA ILE A 31 -23.70 -11.52 -17.26
C ILE A 31 -24.59 -10.56 -16.49
N LYS A 32 -23.96 -9.60 -15.81
CA LYS A 32 -24.63 -8.43 -15.23
C LYS A 32 -23.95 -7.17 -15.74
N ILE A 33 -24.73 -6.13 -15.99
CA ILE A 33 -24.21 -4.84 -16.48
C ILE A 33 -24.68 -3.75 -15.53
N GLY A 34 -23.73 -3.05 -14.93
CA GLY A 34 -23.97 -1.88 -14.08
C GLY A 34 -23.41 -0.63 -14.72
N GLU A 35 -24.07 0.50 -14.52
CA GLU A 35 -23.55 1.79 -14.98
C GLU A 35 -22.59 2.38 -13.95
N ILE A 36 -21.50 3.00 -14.42
CA ILE A 36 -20.59 3.76 -13.57
C ILE A 36 -21.18 5.15 -13.34
N PRO A 37 -21.36 5.58 -12.08
CA PRO A 37 -21.97 6.87 -11.80
C PRO A 37 -21.08 8.02 -12.28
N ARG A 38 -21.63 8.90 -13.12
CA ARG A 38 -21.01 10.17 -13.50
C ARG A 38 -21.71 11.34 -12.83
N ARG A 39 -20.95 12.15 -12.08
CA ARG A 39 -21.43 13.41 -11.49
C ARG A 39 -21.90 14.36 -12.59
N ASN A 40 -22.98 15.10 -12.30
CA ASN A 40 -23.55 16.11 -13.19
C ASN A 40 -24.05 15.59 -14.55
N SER A 41 -24.27 14.27 -14.70
CA SER A 41 -24.82 13.68 -15.92
C SER A 41 -26.33 13.82 -16.05
N GLY A 42 -27.05 14.07 -14.94
CA GLY A 42 -28.52 14.06 -14.91
C GLY A 42 -29.12 12.66 -15.04
N ILE A 43 -28.30 11.61 -15.18
CA ILE A 43 -28.73 10.22 -15.34
C ILE A 43 -28.68 9.54 -13.98
N ARG A 44 -29.78 8.88 -13.59
CA ARG A 44 -29.84 8.14 -12.33
C ARG A 44 -29.05 6.83 -12.47
N GLU A 45 -28.12 6.62 -11.56
CA GLU A 45 -27.34 5.37 -11.49
C GLU A 45 -28.25 4.15 -11.30
N GLY A 46 -27.85 3.02 -11.92
CA GLY A 46 -28.65 1.81 -11.86
C GLY A 46 -27.98 0.57 -12.45
N LYS A 47 -28.64 -0.57 -12.26
CA LYS A 47 -28.31 -1.82 -12.94
C LYS A 47 -28.96 -1.78 -14.31
N PHE A 48 -28.16 -1.72 -15.36
CA PHE A 48 -28.65 -1.77 -16.74
C PHE A 48 -29.20 -3.17 -17.06
N LEU A 49 -28.47 -4.21 -16.67
CA LEU A 49 -28.87 -5.60 -16.87
C LEU A 49 -28.76 -6.40 -15.56
N LYS A 50 -29.87 -7.02 -15.15
CA LYS A 50 -29.88 -8.02 -14.07
C LYS A 50 -29.09 -9.26 -14.50
N SER A 51 -28.43 -9.92 -13.54
CA SER A 51 -27.70 -11.18 -13.76
C SER A 51 -28.56 -12.19 -14.53
N MET A 52 -28.16 -12.48 -15.77
CA MET A 52 -28.80 -13.47 -16.64
C MET A 52 -27.82 -14.03 -17.66
N ARG A 53 -28.12 -15.19 -18.24
CA ARG A 53 -27.32 -15.76 -19.34
C ARG A 53 -27.71 -15.06 -20.63
N LEU A 54 -26.73 -14.47 -21.31
CA LEU A 54 -26.98 -13.72 -22.54
C LEU A 54 -26.84 -14.66 -23.74
N GLN A 55 -27.84 -14.66 -24.60
CA GLN A 55 -27.82 -15.42 -25.86
C GLN A 55 -26.99 -14.71 -26.92
N THR A 56 -26.24 -15.46 -27.73
CA THR A 56 -25.53 -14.91 -28.88
C THR A 56 -26.53 -14.52 -29.98
N PRO A 57 -26.24 -13.50 -30.80
CA PRO A 57 -27.13 -13.08 -31.88
C PRO A 57 -27.29 -14.16 -32.97
N GLU A 58 -26.32 -15.07 -33.06
CA GLU A 58 -26.29 -16.21 -33.99
C GLU A 58 -27.06 -17.42 -33.47
N SER A 59 -27.62 -17.35 -32.25
CA SER A 59 -28.26 -18.51 -31.63
C SER A 59 -29.59 -18.86 -32.29
N ASP A 60 -29.81 -20.15 -32.51
CA ASP A 60 -31.09 -20.67 -32.96
C ASP A 60 -32.13 -20.62 -31.83
N PRO A 61 -33.41 -20.30 -32.11
CA PRO A 61 -34.47 -20.28 -31.11
C PRO A 61 -34.66 -21.61 -30.36
N ASN A 62 -34.33 -22.73 -31.00
CA ASN A 62 -34.48 -24.08 -30.43
C ASN A 62 -33.27 -24.52 -29.60
N PHE A 63 -32.06 -23.99 -29.91
CA PHE A 63 -30.81 -24.36 -29.26
C PHE A 63 -30.03 -23.08 -28.90
N PRO A 64 -30.38 -22.43 -27.77
CA PRO A 64 -29.78 -21.16 -27.41
C PRO A 64 -28.30 -21.35 -27.06
N THR A 65 -27.45 -20.67 -27.82
CA THR A 65 -26.03 -20.53 -27.52
C THR A 65 -25.81 -19.29 -26.68
N TYR A 66 -25.00 -19.41 -25.64
CA TYR A 66 -24.75 -18.33 -24.68
C TYR A 66 -23.36 -17.73 -24.86
N TYR A 67 -23.19 -16.49 -24.42
CA TYR A 67 -21.88 -15.86 -24.38
C TYR A 67 -20.96 -16.57 -23.39
N THR A 68 -19.80 -16.93 -23.90
CA THR A 68 -18.67 -17.48 -23.17
C THR A 68 -17.56 -16.43 -23.08
N PRO A 69 -16.65 -16.55 -22.09
CA PRO A 69 -15.68 -15.51 -21.81
C PRO A 69 -14.54 -15.44 -22.84
N ASP A 70 -14.41 -16.46 -23.69
CA ASP A 70 -13.55 -16.50 -24.89
C ASP A 70 -13.92 -15.46 -25.94
N ARG A 71 -15.20 -15.06 -26.02
CA ARG A 71 -15.69 -14.06 -26.98
C ARG A 71 -15.49 -12.62 -26.49
N PHE A 72 -14.97 -12.42 -25.28
CA PHE A 72 -14.70 -11.09 -24.73
C PHE A 72 -13.24 -10.67 -24.92
N TYR A 73 -13.02 -9.71 -25.82
CA TYR A 73 -11.72 -9.11 -26.09
C TYR A 73 -11.81 -7.58 -26.13
N ILE A 74 -10.69 -6.88 -25.96
CA ILE A 74 -10.66 -5.42 -25.97
C ILE A 74 -10.92 -4.91 -27.38
N GLY A 75 -11.87 -3.98 -27.48
CA GLY A 75 -12.42 -3.47 -28.74
C GLY A 75 -13.61 -4.27 -29.28
N GLY A 76 -13.90 -5.45 -28.71
CA GLY A 76 -15.04 -6.28 -29.10
C GLY A 76 -16.39 -5.63 -28.78
N ILE A 77 -17.41 -5.94 -29.58
CA ILE A 77 -18.77 -5.43 -29.41
C ILE A 77 -19.68 -6.57 -28.93
N VAL A 78 -20.30 -6.37 -27.78
CA VAL A 78 -21.26 -7.30 -27.17
C VAL A 78 -22.68 -6.73 -27.35
N PRO A 79 -23.50 -7.27 -28.27
CA PRO A 79 -24.90 -6.89 -28.38
C PRO A 79 -25.73 -7.47 -27.22
N VAL A 80 -26.48 -6.60 -26.56
CA VAL A 80 -27.35 -6.90 -25.41
C VAL A 80 -28.68 -6.21 -25.62
N PHE A 81 -29.76 -6.97 -25.87
CA PHE A 81 -31.13 -6.42 -26.04
C PHE A 81 -31.22 -5.15 -26.91
N LYS A 82 -30.67 -5.20 -28.13
CA LYS A 82 -30.59 -4.09 -29.11
C LYS A 82 -29.60 -2.96 -28.76
N HIS A 83 -28.95 -3.01 -27.61
CA HIS A 83 -27.84 -2.12 -27.27
C HIS A 83 -26.51 -2.77 -27.63
N ARG A 84 -25.53 -1.99 -28.09
CA ARG A 84 -24.20 -2.47 -28.46
C ARG A 84 -23.18 -1.95 -27.46
N PHE A 85 -22.59 -2.84 -26.67
CA PHE A 85 -21.56 -2.48 -25.70
C PHE A 85 -20.19 -2.77 -26.28
N LYS A 86 -19.36 -1.75 -26.43
CA LYS A 86 -17.97 -1.91 -26.83
C LYS A 86 -17.10 -2.09 -25.60
N ILE A 87 -16.34 -3.17 -25.54
CA ILE A 87 -15.37 -3.41 -24.45
C ILE A 87 -14.18 -2.48 -24.69
N VAL A 88 -13.92 -1.58 -23.74
CA VAL A 88 -12.82 -0.62 -23.81
C VAL A 88 -11.64 -1.07 -22.96
N GLY A 89 -11.92 -1.76 -21.86
CA GLY A 89 -10.89 -2.20 -20.92
C GLY A 89 -11.32 -3.40 -20.09
N CYS A 90 -10.41 -3.90 -19.28
CA CYS A 90 -10.70 -4.97 -18.32
C CYS A 90 -9.84 -4.82 -17.07
N ASP A 91 -10.27 -5.48 -15.99
CA ASP A 91 -9.47 -5.54 -14.76
C ASP A 91 -8.20 -6.39 -14.93
N LEU A 92 -7.18 -6.09 -14.13
CA LEU A 92 -5.96 -6.91 -14.04
C LEU A 92 -6.27 -8.37 -13.64
N PHE A 93 -7.28 -8.58 -12.80
CA PHE A 93 -7.72 -9.92 -12.42
C PHE A 93 -8.18 -10.76 -13.63
N VAL A 94 -8.78 -10.14 -14.65
CA VAL A 94 -9.21 -10.85 -15.86
C VAL A 94 -8.01 -11.40 -16.60
N TYR A 95 -6.97 -10.57 -16.77
CA TYR A 95 -5.72 -10.98 -17.39
C TYR A 95 -5.07 -12.14 -16.61
N ARG A 96 -4.91 -12.02 -15.30
CA ARG A 96 -4.34 -13.08 -14.45
C ARG A 96 -5.12 -14.39 -14.56
N TYR A 97 -6.45 -14.32 -14.62
CA TYR A 97 -7.30 -15.50 -14.79
C TYR A 97 -7.12 -16.17 -16.16
N MET A 98 -7.03 -15.37 -17.22
CA MET A 98 -6.80 -15.84 -18.59
C MET A 98 -5.42 -16.51 -18.72
N THR A 99 -4.37 -15.89 -18.20
CA THR A 99 -3.00 -16.44 -18.20
C THR A 99 -2.90 -17.74 -17.41
N ALA A 100 -3.63 -17.87 -16.30
CA ALA A 100 -3.68 -19.11 -15.51
C ALA A 100 -4.50 -20.24 -16.17
N ASN A 101 -5.33 -19.94 -17.17
CA ASN A 101 -6.21 -20.93 -17.83
C ASN A 101 -6.14 -20.81 -19.37
N PRO A 102 -4.96 -21.00 -20.00
CA PRO A 102 -4.81 -20.81 -21.43
C PRO A 102 -5.67 -21.77 -22.27
N ASP A 103 -6.04 -22.94 -21.75
CA ASP A 103 -6.87 -23.91 -22.47
C ASP A 103 -8.30 -23.42 -22.72
N LYS A 104 -8.78 -22.45 -21.93
CA LYS A 104 -10.16 -21.94 -21.99
C LYS A 104 -10.31 -20.74 -22.92
N PHE A 105 -9.20 -20.12 -23.32
CA PHE A 105 -9.19 -18.86 -24.05
C PHE A 105 -8.29 -18.98 -25.29
N PRO A 106 -8.70 -18.45 -26.44
CA PRO A 106 -7.79 -18.35 -27.58
C PRO A 106 -6.63 -17.42 -27.23
N GLN A 107 -5.42 -17.77 -27.69
CA GLN A 107 -4.20 -17.01 -27.44
C GLN A 107 -4.31 -15.54 -27.89
N GLU A 108 -4.99 -15.31 -29.01
CA GLU A 108 -5.23 -13.96 -29.55
C GLU A 108 -5.94 -13.03 -28.55
N VAL A 109 -6.86 -13.57 -27.75
CA VAL A 109 -7.60 -12.79 -26.74
C VAL A 109 -6.71 -12.48 -25.54
N ILE A 110 -5.87 -13.44 -25.14
CA ILE A 110 -4.91 -13.25 -24.06
C ILE A 110 -3.90 -12.16 -24.44
N ASP A 111 -3.36 -12.22 -25.65
CA ASP A 111 -2.42 -11.23 -26.18
C ASP A 111 -3.06 -9.85 -26.33
N ASN A 112 -4.31 -9.78 -26.78
CA ASN A 112 -5.08 -8.53 -26.86
C ASN A 112 -5.21 -7.86 -25.48
N VAL A 113 -5.58 -8.64 -24.46
CA VAL A 113 -5.70 -8.15 -23.07
C VAL A 113 -4.34 -7.78 -22.49
N ARG A 114 -3.28 -8.56 -22.78
CA ARG A 114 -1.90 -8.24 -22.38
C ARG A 114 -1.46 -6.90 -22.95
N ASN A 115 -1.65 -6.69 -24.25
CA ASN A 115 -1.29 -5.47 -24.95
C ASN A 115 -2.03 -4.24 -24.40
N TYR A 116 -3.29 -4.40 -24.00
CA TYR A 116 -4.05 -3.36 -23.31
C TYR A 116 -3.40 -2.98 -21.98
N HIS A 117 -3.12 -3.95 -21.10
CA HIS A 117 -2.52 -3.64 -19.78
C HIS A 117 -1.07 -3.13 -19.88
N MET A 118 -0.31 -3.57 -20.88
CA MET A 118 1.02 -3.02 -21.19
C MET A 118 0.94 -1.53 -21.57
N ARG A 119 -0.10 -1.13 -22.32
CA ARG A 119 -0.32 0.28 -22.71
C ARG A 119 -0.76 1.15 -21.54
N GLU A 120 -1.68 0.65 -20.72
CA GLU A 120 -2.16 1.36 -19.53
C GLU A 120 -1.08 1.45 -18.42
N GLY A 121 -0.06 0.57 -18.48
CA GLY A 121 1.02 0.54 -17.50
C GLY A 121 0.67 -0.19 -16.20
N ASN A 122 -0.45 -0.91 -16.16
CA ASN A 122 -0.92 -1.65 -14.98
C ASN A 122 0.00 -2.82 -14.59
N LEU A 123 0.83 -3.30 -15.52
CA LEU A 123 1.81 -4.37 -15.28
C LEU A 123 3.17 -3.86 -14.80
N LYS A 124 3.38 -2.54 -14.70
CA LYS A 124 4.68 -1.97 -14.33
C LYS A 124 5.13 -2.40 -12.94
N ASP A 125 4.20 -2.46 -12.00
CA ASP A 125 4.50 -2.82 -10.61
C ASP A 125 4.96 -4.28 -10.51
N GLU A 126 4.24 -5.21 -11.17
CA GLU A 126 4.62 -6.63 -11.23
C GLU A 126 5.99 -6.81 -11.89
N LEU A 127 6.23 -6.11 -13.00
CA LEU A 127 7.50 -6.21 -13.73
C LEU A 127 8.68 -5.61 -12.93
N GLN A 128 8.43 -4.56 -12.14
CA GLN A 128 9.43 -4.01 -11.23
C GLN A 128 9.72 -4.93 -10.04
N GLU A 129 8.70 -5.59 -9.50
CA GLU A 129 8.86 -6.60 -8.45
C GLU A 129 9.68 -7.79 -8.94
N GLU A 130 9.36 -8.34 -10.11
CA GLU A 130 10.12 -9.43 -10.74
C GLU A 130 11.60 -9.05 -10.93
N PHE A 131 11.88 -7.86 -11.49
CA PHE A 131 13.25 -7.37 -11.65
C PHE A 131 13.98 -7.22 -10.31
N ARG A 132 13.28 -6.74 -9.28
CA ARG A 132 13.85 -6.57 -7.94
C ARG A 132 14.16 -7.92 -7.30
N GLU A 133 13.31 -8.92 -7.50
CA GLU A 133 13.52 -10.28 -7.01
C GLU A 133 14.70 -10.98 -7.71
N GLU A 134 14.82 -10.82 -9.02
CA GLU A 134 15.98 -11.30 -9.78
C GLU A 134 17.27 -10.68 -9.26
N GLN A 135 17.31 -9.36 -9.09
CA GLN A 135 18.47 -8.67 -8.51
C GLN A 135 18.77 -9.11 -7.07
N ALA A 136 17.74 -9.33 -6.26
CA ALA A 136 17.90 -9.83 -4.90
C ALA A 136 18.45 -11.27 -4.89
N ALA A 137 18.03 -12.12 -5.82
CA ALA A 137 18.56 -13.47 -5.98
C ALA A 137 20.02 -13.46 -6.44
N GLU A 138 20.36 -12.60 -7.39
CA GLU A 138 21.74 -12.42 -7.87
C GLU A 138 22.67 -11.93 -6.76
N THR A 139 22.28 -10.86 -6.05
CA THR A 139 23.05 -10.34 -4.92
C THR A 139 23.22 -11.37 -3.80
N ARG A 140 22.16 -12.14 -3.48
CA ARG A 140 22.24 -13.24 -2.52
C ARG A 140 23.21 -14.34 -2.98
N ALA A 141 23.19 -14.71 -4.26
CA ALA A 141 24.11 -15.70 -4.83
C ALA A 141 25.56 -15.19 -4.80
N GLN A 142 25.80 -13.91 -5.10
CA GLN A 142 27.12 -13.28 -5.00
C GLN A 142 27.65 -13.30 -3.56
N LEU A 143 26.82 -12.93 -2.57
CA LEU A 143 27.20 -12.97 -1.16
C LEU A 143 27.51 -14.39 -0.68
N ALA A 144 26.75 -15.39 -1.13
CA ALA A 144 27.02 -16.79 -0.82
C ALA A 144 28.38 -17.26 -1.39
N LYS A 145 28.72 -16.83 -2.61
CA LYS A 145 30.01 -17.13 -3.24
C LYS A 145 31.18 -16.48 -2.50
N ILE A 146 31.03 -15.24 -2.04
CA ILE A 146 32.02 -14.54 -1.22
C ILE A 146 32.19 -15.23 0.13
N GLY A 147 31.09 -15.61 0.79
CA GLY A 147 31.13 -16.34 2.06
C GLY A 147 31.84 -17.69 1.94
N GLN A 148 31.61 -18.44 0.85
CA GLN A 148 32.33 -19.69 0.58
C GLN A 148 33.82 -19.47 0.32
N ALA A 149 34.19 -18.43 -0.44
CA ALA A 149 35.59 -18.11 -0.71
C ALA A 149 36.35 -17.67 0.56
N ALA A 150 35.70 -16.96 1.49
CA ALA A 150 36.30 -16.53 2.75
C ALA A 150 36.59 -17.69 3.72
N VAL A 151 35.85 -18.80 3.63
CA VAL A 151 36.05 -20.00 4.46
C VAL A 151 37.08 -20.97 3.85
N ALA A 152 37.35 -20.88 2.55
CA ALA A 152 38.16 -21.86 1.82
C ALA A 152 39.68 -21.72 2.00
N GLU A 153 40.17 -20.55 2.44
CA GLU A 153 41.59 -20.35 2.77
C GLU A 153 41.74 -20.39 4.30
N PRO A 154 42.10 -21.55 4.90
CA PRO A 154 42.33 -21.60 6.34
C PRO A 154 43.43 -20.61 6.70
N ASN A 155 43.17 -19.80 7.73
CA ASN A 155 44.07 -18.73 8.14
C ASN A 155 45.44 -19.33 8.55
N ALA A 156 46.54 -18.58 8.41
CA ALA A 156 47.88 -19.11 8.71
C ALA A 156 47.98 -19.71 10.13
N MET A 157 47.23 -19.14 11.07
CA MET A 157 47.09 -19.65 12.44
C MET A 157 46.30 -20.96 12.52
N GLU A 158 45.20 -21.10 11.79
CA GLU A 158 44.41 -22.34 11.73
C GLU A 158 45.20 -23.48 11.08
N ARG A 159 46.01 -23.19 10.05
CA ARG A 159 46.94 -24.16 9.46
C ARG A 159 47.96 -24.66 10.50
N CYS A 160 48.48 -23.76 11.32
CA CYS A 160 49.40 -24.10 12.41
C CYS A 160 48.73 -24.93 13.51
N LEU A 161 47.53 -24.56 13.93
CA LEU A 161 46.78 -25.28 14.98
C LEU A 161 46.39 -26.70 14.53
N ALA A 162 45.99 -26.86 13.26
CA ALA A 162 45.72 -28.17 12.66
C ALA A 162 47.00 -29.03 12.55
N ALA A 163 48.14 -28.44 12.21
CA ALA A 163 49.42 -29.15 12.18
C ALA A 163 49.88 -29.63 13.58
N LEU A 164 49.34 -29.02 14.64
CA LEU A 164 49.62 -29.36 16.03
C LEU A 164 48.54 -30.25 16.67
N ASP A 165 47.54 -30.74 15.91
CA ASP A 165 46.41 -31.54 16.39
C ASP A 165 45.66 -30.93 17.59
N VAL A 166 45.62 -29.60 17.67
CA VAL A 166 44.90 -28.89 18.74
C VAL A 166 43.44 -28.74 18.33
N VAL A 167 42.57 -29.59 18.89
CA VAL A 167 41.12 -29.51 18.68
C VAL A 167 40.55 -28.39 19.56
N GLU A 168 39.91 -27.40 18.94
CA GLU A 168 39.18 -26.37 19.68
C GLU A 168 38.11 -27.02 20.58
N GLY A 169 38.31 -26.91 21.90
CA GLY A 169 37.44 -27.51 22.92
C GLY A 169 38.14 -28.50 23.86
N SER A 170 39.38 -28.94 23.58
CA SER A 170 40.13 -29.83 24.48
C SER A 170 40.99 -29.09 25.51
N ALA A 171 40.45 -28.04 26.13
CA ALA A 171 41.12 -27.31 27.22
C ALA A 171 40.70 -27.78 28.62
N ALA A 172 39.90 -28.86 28.72
CA ALA A 172 39.62 -29.49 30.01
C ALA A 172 40.60 -30.65 30.22
N PRO A 173 41.50 -30.61 31.23
CA PRO A 173 42.23 -31.81 31.62
C PRO A 173 41.22 -32.91 31.98
N PRO A 174 41.51 -34.20 31.72
CA PRO A 174 40.58 -35.28 32.02
C PRO A 174 40.13 -35.19 33.47
N ARG A 175 38.83 -34.93 33.67
CA ARG A 175 38.25 -34.85 35.02
C ARG A 175 38.46 -36.23 35.66
N PRO A 176 39.10 -36.35 36.83
CA PRO A 176 39.18 -37.62 37.52
C PRO A 176 37.75 -38.14 37.74
N SER A 177 37.56 -39.46 37.67
CA SER A 177 36.26 -40.08 37.92
C SER A 177 35.65 -39.50 39.18
N SER A 178 34.39 -39.07 39.11
CA SER A 178 33.66 -38.61 40.29
C SER A 178 33.80 -39.65 41.41
N PRO A 179 34.18 -39.27 42.64
CA PRO A 179 34.21 -40.23 43.74
C PRO A 179 32.82 -40.86 43.88
N PRO A 180 32.73 -42.13 44.33
CA PRO A 180 31.45 -42.78 44.53
C PRO A 180 30.60 -41.91 45.47
N ALA A 181 29.32 -41.74 45.11
CA ALA A 181 28.38 -40.96 45.90
C ALA A 181 28.43 -41.43 47.36
N THR A 182 28.89 -40.56 48.26
CA THR A 182 28.98 -40.85 49.68
C THR A 182 27.56 -41.07 50.19
N THR A 183 27.22 -42.32 50.52
CA THR A 183 25.91 -42.74 51.05
C THR A 183 25.75 -42.37 52.52
N ASP A 184 26.24 -41.21 52.93
CA ASP A 184 26.03 -40.72 54.27
C ASP A 184 24.66 -40.04 54.29
N ARG A 185 23.66 -40.78 54.77
CA ARG A 185 22.35 -40.23 55.10
C ARG A 185 22.53 -39.24 56.24
N ILE A 186 22.66 -37.96 55.90
CA ILE A 186 22.60 -36.87 56.88
C ILE A 186 21.23 -36.98 57.56
N SER A 187 21.23 -37.21 58.88
CA SER A 187 20.01 -37.25 59.70
C SER A 187 19.27 -35.92 59.62
N TYR A 188 17.94 -35.95 59.64
CA TYR A 188 17.08 -34.78 59.53
C TYR A 188 17.46 -33.68 60.55
N ASP A 189 17.82 -34.06 61.77
CA ASP A 189 18.25 -33.13 62.81
C ASP A 189 19.60 -32.45 62.53
N GLU A 190 20.48 -33.09 61.77
CA GLU A 190 21.79 -32.52 61.38
C GLU A 190 21.60 -31.47 60.26
N SER A 191 20.65 -31.71 59.35
CA SER A 191 20.31 -30.76 58.28
C SER A 191 19.71 -29.45 58.81
N LEU A 192 18.93 -29.53 59.89
CA LEU A 192 18.33 -28.38 60.56
C LEU A 192 19.34 -27.52 61.32
N ARG A 193 20.48 -28.08 61.77
CA ARG A 193 21.55 -27.27 62.39
C ARG A 193 22.31 -26.45 61.35
N ILE A 194 22.56 -27.03 60.18
CA ILE A 194 23.28 -26.34 59.08
C ILE A 194 22.45 -25.16 58.55
N ALA A 195 21.13 -25.34 58.40
CA ALA A 195 20.23 -24.27 57.97
C ALA A 195 20.08 -23.14 59.00
N ARG A 196 20.29 -23.41 60.30
CA ARG A 196 20.19 -22.40 61.38
C ARG A 196 21.46 -21.58 61.56
N LEU A 197 22.60 -22.03 61.03
CA LEU A 197 23.87 -21.30 61.09
C LEU A 197 24.15 -20.47 59.83
N SER A 198 23.42 -20.70 58.73
CA SER A 198 23.48 -19.84 57.55
C SER A 198 22.50 -18.69 57.66
N ASN A 199 22.92 -17.57 58.24
CA ASN A 199 22.21 -16.31 58.02
C ASN A 199 22.45 -15.88 56.56
N PRO A 200 21.41 -15.67 55.74
CA PRO A 200 21.59 -15.08 54.42
C PRO A 200 21.96 -13.60 54.57
N THR A 201 23.17 -13.21 54.15
CA THR A 201 23.60 -11.81 54.06
C THR A 201 22.92 -11.13 52.88
N CYS A 202 21.61 -10.91 52.95
CA CYS A 202 20.87 -10.13 51.94
C CYS A 202 19.68 -9.41 52.58
N ASP A 203 19.90 -8.58 53.60
CA ASP A 203 18.90 -7.58 53.98
C ASP A 203 18.88 -6.49 52.89
N ASN A 204 17.75 -6.40 52.18
CA ASN A 204 17.38 -5.41 51.16
C ASN A 204 17.65 -5.76 49.69
N VAL A 205 16.93 -6.76 49.15
CA VAL A 205 16.47 -6.69 47.75
C VAL A 205 15.00 -7.11 47.70
N VAL A 206 14.10 -6.18 47.40
CA VAL A 206 12.69 -6.47 47.12
C VAL A 206 12.59 -6.95 45.67
N PRO A 207 12.01 -8.13 45.38
CA PRO A 207 11.81 -8.56 44.01
C PRO A 207 10.67 -7.75 43.38
N LEU A 208 10.98 -6.99 42.32
CA LEU A 208 9.96 -6.37 41.49
C LEU A 208 9.17 -7.47 40.76
N LYS A 209 7.86 -7.53 41.05
CA LYS A 209 6.90 -8.33 40.30
C LYS A 209 6.77 -7.75 38.89
N GLY A 210 7.07 -8.59 37.90
CA GLY A 210 6.61 -8.44 36.53
C GLY A 210 7.69 -8.03 35.56
N ILE A 211 8.35 -9.02 34.96
CA ILE A 211 8.37 -9.21 33.50
C ILE A 211 8.57 -10.72 33.28
N LEU A 212 7.56 -11.33 32.67
CA LEU A 212 7.65 -12.68 32.12
C LEU A 212 8.60 -12.66 30.92
N LYS A 213 9.61 -13.53 30.99
CA LYS A 213 10.21 -14.31 29.89
C LYS A 213 10.32 -13.62 28.51
N SER A 214 11.53 -13.21 28.17
CA SER A 214 12.18 -13.69 26.95
C SER A 214 13.69 -13.69 27.13
N SER A 215 14.26 -14.87 26.89
CA SER A 215 15.69 -15.15 26.82
C SER A 215 16.41 -14.20 25.86
N THR A 216 17.48 -13.59 26.36
CA THR A 216 18.83 -13.40 25.79
C THR A 216 19.34 -12.01 26.14
N ALA A 217 20.28 -11.97 27.08
CA ALA A 217 21.16 -10.82 27.25
C ALA A 217 22.26 -10.95 26.19
N GLN A 218 22.45 -9.91 25.39
CA GLN A 218 23.74 -9.63 24.78
C GLN A 218 23.90 -8.11 24.70
N ASP A 219 25.06 -7.68 25.17
CA ASP A 219 25.50 -6.30 25.29
C ASP A 219 25.42 -5.57 23.96
N ASP A 220 24.82 -4.38 23.97
CA ASP A 220 25.19 -3.31 23.04
C ASP A 220 24.79 -1.97 23.66
N HIS A 221 25.72 -1.02 23.61
CA HIS A 221 25.52 0.36 24.04
C HIS A 221 24.39 1.02 23.25
N GLN A 222 23.16 0.84 23.72
CA GLN A 222 21.97 1.48 23.14
C GLN A 222 22.03 2.97 23.46
N LYS A 223 22.63 3.75 22.56
CA LYS A 223 22.58 5.21 22.58
C LYS A 223 21.12 5.62 22.47
N VAL A 224 20.52 6.01 23.59
CA VAL A 224 19.22 6.67 23.61
C VAL A 224 19.41 8.04 22.98
N VAL A 225 18.98 8.20 21.73
CA VAL A 225 18.94 9.51 21.07
C VAL A 225 17.66 10.20 21.53
N CYS A 226 17.78 11.11 22.48
CA CYS A 226 16.68 11.99 22.87
C CYS A 226 16.41 12.96 21.71
N PHE A 227 15.37 12.71 20.92
CA PHE A 227 14.85 13.72 20.00
C PHE A 227 14.04 14.73 20.80
N SER A 228 14.65 15.88 21.12
CA SER A 228 13.90 17.07 21.48
C SER A 228 13.17 17.55 20.23
N GLY A 229 11.87 17.28 20.14
CA GLY A 229 11.03 17.84 19.09
C GLY A 229 11.12 19.37 19.09
N PRO A 230 10.90 20.03 17.95
CA PRO A 230 10.87 21.48 17.90
C PRO A 230 9.86 22.01 18.92
N LYS A 231 10.22 23.08 19.63
CA LYS A 231 9.31 23.78 20.54
C LYS A 231 8.02 24.03 19.78
N VAL A 232 6.89 23.61 20.36
CA VAL A 232 5.57 24.01 19.88
C VAL A 232 5.56 25.53 19.98
N GLU A 233 5.73 26.22 18.87
CA GLU A 233 5.38 27.64 18.79
C GLU A 233 3.94 27.75 19.26
N GLU A 234 3.69 28.66 20.22
CA GLU A 234 2.35 28.98 20.67
C GLU A 234 1.47 29.15 19.44
N ARG A 235 0.59 28.18 19.23
CA ARG A 235 -0.34 28.16 18.12
C ARG A 235 -1.12 29.47 18.25
N ARG A 236 -0.82 30.46 17.39
CA ARG A 236 -1.64 31.67 17.25
C ARG A 236 -3.08 31.19 17.21
N GLU A 237 -3.84 31.51 18.25
CA GLU A 237 -5.25 31.20 18.29
C GLU A 237 -5.88 31.93 17.11
N THR A 238 -6.11 31.19 16.02
CA THR A 238 -6.96 31.68 14.94
C THR A 238 -8.33 31.84 15.58
N SER A 239 -8.76 33.08 15.77
CA SER A 239 -10.12 33.38 16.23
C SER A 239 -11.08 32.60 15.35
N MET A 240 -11.82 31.67 15.95
CA MET A 240 -12.82 30.92 15.19
C MET A 240 -13.88 31.91 14.69
N PRO A 241 -14.32 31.81 13.42
CA PRO A 241 -15.41 32.65 12.94
C PRO A 241 -16.65 32.37 13.79
N ALA A 242 -17.34 33.44 14.23
CA ALA A 242 -18.55 33.31 15.02
C ALA A 242 -19.62 32.55 14.22
N SER A 243 -19.87 31.29 14.59
CA SER A 243 -20.91 30.47 13.98
C SER A 243 -22.23 30.71 14.71
N TYR A 244 -23.20 31.33 14.03
CA TYR A 244 -24.54 31.57 14.57
C TYR A 244 -25.51 30.46 14.15
N PRO A 245 -26.41 30.02 15.05
CA PRO A 245 -27.48 29.10 14.67
C PRO A 245 -28.41 29.78 13.63
N PRO A 246 -29.10 28.98 12.78
CA PRO A 246 -30.00 29.51 11.76
C PRO A 246 -31.03 30.50 12.36
N GLY A 247 -31.10 31.72 11.80
CA GLY A 247 -32.01 32.77 12.25
C GLY A 247 -31.48 33.72 13.33
N HIS A 248 -30.28 33.51 13.88
CA HIS A 248 -29.65 34.39 14.87
C HIS A 248 -28.47 35.18 14.28
N GLN A 249 -28.57 35.61 13.03
CA GLN A 249 -27.55 36.50 12.46
C GLN A 249 -27.65 37.89 13.11
N PRO A 250 -26.52 38.52 13.46
CA PRO A 250 -26.53 39.86 14.03
C PRO A 250 -27.15 40.84 13.03
N HIS A 251 -28.18 41.58 13.45
CA HIS A 251 -28.72 42.67 12.67
C HIS A 251 -27.68 43.77 12.52
N TYR A 252 -27.66 44.44 11.37
CA TYR A 252 -26.77 45.58 11.12
C TYR A 252 -27.00 46.66 12.17
N VAL A 253 -25.90 47.16 12.74
CA VAL A 253 -25.88 48.31 13.65
C VAL A 253 -24.99 49.38 13.01
N GLU A 254 -25.34 50.65 13.17
CA GLU A 254 -24.60 51.81 12.66
C GLU A 254 -23.29 52.09 13.43
N ASP A 255 -22.64 51.06 13.98
CA ASP A 255 -21.33 51.17 14.62
C ASP A 255 -20.23 51.07 13.55
N ASP A 256 -19.28 52.03 13.56
CA ASP A 256 -18.17 52.08 12.59
C ASP A 256 -17.28 50.82 12.59
N ASP A 257 -17.22 50.11 13.72
CA ASP A 257 -16.44 48.88 13.91
C ASP A 257 -17.20 47.60 13.51
N PHE A 258 -18.51 47.68 13.22
CA PHE A 258 -19.35 46.51 12.91
C PHE A 258 -18.78 45.73 11.72
N CYS A 259 -18.49 46.44 10.62
CA CYS A 259 -17.95 45.83 9.41
C CYS A 259 -16.54 45.26 9.59
N GLN A 260 -15.73 45.83 10.48
CA GLN A 260 -14.37 45.36 10.72
C GLN A 260 -14.35 44.04 11.50
N ARG A 261 -15.28 43.88 12.46
CA ARG A 261 -15.41 42.66 13.27
C ARG A 261 -15.79 41.42 12.45
N TYR A 262 -16.49 41.60 11.33
CA TYR A 262 -16.98 40.50 10.48
C TYR A 262 -16.17 40.34 9.17
N LYS A 263 -15.06 41.07 8.99
CA LYS A 263 -14.13 40.81 7.87
C LYS A 263 -13.35 39.51 8.13
N ASP A 264 -13.36 38.60 7.16
CA ASP A 264 -12.55 37.38 7.22
C ASP A 264 -11.06 37.72 7.44
N ALA A 265 -10.45 37.10 8.46
CA ALA A 265 -9.00 37.12 8.63
C ALA A 265 -8.34 36.42 7.43
N GLY A 266 -7.88 37.20 6.45
CA GLY A 266 -7.34 36.71 5.18
C GLY A 266 -8.10 37.14 3.93
N ALA A 267 -9.13 37.99 4.04
CA ALA A 267 -9.83 38.57 2.89
C ALA A 267 -8.88 39.33 1.94
N GLU A 268 -7.96 40.12 2.48
CA GLU A 268 -7.00 40.92 1.71
C GLU A 268 -5.97 40.05 0.97
N GLU A 269 -5.44 39.02 1.64
CA GLU A 269 -4.52 38.07 1.02
C GLU A 269 -5.21 37.33 -0.15
N ARG A 270 -6.47 36.91 0.06
CA ARG A 270 -7.28 36.25 -0.97
C ARG A 270 -7.58 37.19 -2.14
N ALA A 271 -7.86 38.47 -1.87
CA ALA A 271 -8.01 39.49 -2.89
C ALA A 271 -6.71 39.73 -3.67
N GLY A 272 -5.56 39.72 -3.00
CA GLY A 272 -4.23 39.80 -3.63
C GLY A 272 -3.90 38.57 -4.50
N ARG A 273 -4.36 37.38 -4.12
CA ARG A 273 -4.26 36.18 -4.97
C ARG A 273 -5.15 36.27 -6.21
N ARG A 274 -6.40 36.72 -6.06
CA ARG A 274 -7.30 36.98 -7.21
C ARG A 274 -6.75 38.05 -8.15
N ALA A 275 -6.14 39.10 -7.61
CA ALA A 275 -5.49 40.14 -8.42
C ALA A 275 -4.28 39.62 -9.21
N ARG A 276 -3.69 38.50 -8.77
CA ARG A 276 -2.59 37.80 -9.44
C ARG A 276 -3.04 36.56 -10.23
N ASP A 277 -4.35 36.36 -10.37
CA ASP A 277 -4.97 35.19 -11.03
C ASP A 277 -4.52 33.83 -10.46
N GLU A 278 -4.06 33.79 -9.20
CA GLU A 278 -3.68 32.55 -8.50
C GLU A 278 -4.92 31.85 -7.94
N CYS A 279 -5.27 30.69 -8.51
CA CYS A 279 -6.44 29.90 -8.09
C CYS A 279 -6.22 29.23 -6.73
N ALA A 280 -7.22 29.28 -5.85
CA ALA A 280 -7.16 28.68 -4.50
C ALA A 280 -6.96 27.14 -4.50
N TYR A 281 -7.19 26.47 -5.64
CA TYR A 281 -7.05 25.02 -5.81
C TYR A 281 -5.74 24.59 -6.49
N GLU A 282 -4.88 25.52 -6.87
CA GLU A 282 -3.50 25.16 -7.17
C GLU A 282 -2.81 24.89 -5.84
N ILE A 283 -2.64 23.60 -5.54
CA ILE A 283 -1.84 23.13 -4.40
C ILE A 283 -0.40 23.60 -4.66
N VAL A 284 -0.06 24.78 -4.17
CA VAL A 284 1.34 25.20 -4.07
C VAL A 284 1.95 24.28 -3.01
N PRO A 285 2.95 23.43 -3.34
CA PRO A 285 3.67 22.69 -2.32
C PRO A 285 4.22 23.71 -1.32
N GLY A 286 3.91 23.52 -0.04
CA GLY A 286 4.29 24.48 1.00
C GLY A 286 5.77 24.84 0.89
N LYS A 287 6.08 26.14 1.06
CA LYS A 287 7.44 26.73 1.03
C LYS A 287 8.48 26.05 1.96
N GLN A 288 8.09 25.05 2.75
CA GLN A 288 9.00 24.26 3.57
C GLN A 288 9.79 23.20 2.77
N LEU A 289 9.38 22.85 1.53
CA LEU A 289 10.08 21.85 0.70
C LEU A 289 11.10 22.43 -0.29
N GLN A 290 11.28 23.76 -0.36
CA GLN A 290 12.20 24.40 -1.32
C GLN A 290 13.64 24.60 -0.80
N ASN A 291 13.93 24.24 0.45
CA ASN A 291 15.26 24.41 1.04
C ASN A 291 16.03 23.09 1.20
N VAL A 292 15.92 22.18 0.24
CA VAL A 292 16.81 21.01 0.15
C VAL A 292 17.33 20.90 -1.28
N THR A 293 18.63 21.21 -1.39
CA THR A 293 19.61 20.86 -2.44
C THR A 293 19.47 21.48 -3.83
N GLY A 294 20.41 22.39 -4.13
CA GLY A 294 21.43 22.21 -5.18
C GLY A 294 20.99 22.44 -6.62
N ASP A 295 21.60 23.44 -7.25
CA ASP A 295 21.60 23.71 -8.69
C ASP A 295 21.70 22.43 -9.55
N GLU A 296 20.64 22.14 -10.30
CA GLU A 296 20.68 21.68 -11.68
C GLU A 296 19.26 21.85 -12.26
N LEU A 297 19.12 22.78 -13.21
CA LEU A 297 17.90 23.01 -13.99
C LEU A 297 17.64 21.80 -14.90
N GLN A 298 16.96 20.77 -14.39
CA GLN A 298 16.29 19.79 -15.24
C GLN A 298 14.90 20.32 -15.62
N GLU A 299 14.76 20.74 -16.88
CA GLU A 299 13.45 20.93 -17.51
C GLU A 299 12.68 19.59 -17.45
N LYS A 300 11.67 19.54 -16.58
CA LYS A 300 10.74 18.40 -16.55
C LYS A 300 9.94 18.40 -17.85
N PRO A 301 9.80 17.27 -18.56
CA PRO A 301 8.96 17.22 -19.73
C PRO A 301 7.50 17.49 -19.32
N ASN A 302 6.85 18.40 -20.05
CA ASN A 302 5.41 18.65 -19.91
C ASN A 302 4.66 17.36 -20.21
N LEU A 303 4.21 16.67 -19.16
CA LEU A 303 3.26 15.58 -19.29
C LEU A 303 1.90 16.20 -19.67
N PRO A 304 1.21 15.67 -20.69
CA PRO A 304 -0.10 16.18 -21.07
C PRO A 304 -1.07 15.94 -19.91
N GLY A 305 -1.42 17.01 -19.21
CA GLY A 305 -2.47 16.99 -18.20
C GLY A 305 -3.79 16.55 -18.85
N TYR A 306 -4.33 15.43 -18.39
CA TYR A 306 -5.61 14.88 -18.82
C TYR A 306 -6.83 15.70 -18.31
N LEU A 307 -6.59 16.84 -17.67
CA LEU A 307 -7.57 17.85 -17.37
C LEU A 307 -7.25 19.06 -18.25
N GLY A 308 -8.05 19.24 -19.31
CA GLY A 308 -7.99 20.42 -20.15
C GLY A 308 -7.99 21.67 -19.28
N THR A 309 -7.07 22.59 -19.56
CA THR A 309 -7.06 23.94 -19.02
C THR A 309 -8.30 24.67 -19.50
N TYR A 310 -9.46 24.40 -18.90
CA TYR A 310 -10.54 25.37 -18.90
C TYR A 310 -10.04 26.52 -18.06
N GLY A 311 -9.68 27.62 -18.72
CA GLY A 311 -9.45 28.90 -18.08
C GLY A 311 -10.69 29.25 -17.28
N ALA A 312 -10.64 28.96 -15.99
CA ALA A 312 -11.65 29.43 -15.05
C ALA A 312 -11.34 30.90 -14.83
N ASP A 313 -12.10 31.77 -15.49
CA ASP A 313 -12.05 33.20 -15.22
C ASP A 313 -12.40 33.42 -13.73
N CYS A 314 -11.40 33.78 -12.93
CA CYS A 314 -11.56 34.08 -11.50
C CYS A 314 -12.34 35.38 -11.21
N LYS A 315 -12.98 35.97 -12.23
CA LYS A 315 -13.82 37.16 -12.10
C LYS A 315 -15.27 36.76 -11.88
N LYS A 316 -15.65 36.52 -10.63
CA LYS A 316 -16.97 36.81 -10.08
C LYS A 316 -16.91 36.94 -8.56
#